data_AF-A0A662YAE6-F1
#
_entry.id   AF-A0A662YAE6-F1
#
_cell.length_a   1.000
_cell.length_b   1.000
_cell.length_c   1.000
_cell.angle_alpha   90.00
_cell.angle_beta   90.00
_cell.angle_gamma   90.00
#
_symmetry.space_group_name_H-M   'P 1'
#
loop_
_entity.id
_entity.type
_entity.pdbx_description
1 polymer ?
#
loop_
_entity_poly.entity_id
_entity_poly.type
_entity_poly.pdbx_seq_one_letter_code
_entity_poly.pdbx_strand_id
1 'polypeptide(L)'
;MMSLLEKEARDPVEVLRVKLKDSTSTSLLNSQLLQEIKNDYMVKQDNTKGQLEGFVQAQVDEIERASALLELESPVQQIVKNLDDLGQNCRRMNEELGEKKVSSSGISTARRNLKELEHQIVFYDELPKKFSKQRLLDAFQVLELMEVRRQRFVEAKKDVYLDNQMKPVTAFNTPCSERCKTEITAFLSRRIEGMFRNAESEAADKKQDLFSAILESANHMMMDLEVVQSDVASCFPNEIDVIRLFTSTYNMLLEKEITTLSTRPDVGIAQRLQLVQWIDYYNSEIIKYKHSRASGVLDQTSQVLMKLYLDEIQGQIHTWITNIWKRDEENIVGPQGELQSTRPNDIVNILKSQISIAQEWLSGRMIGCVVAACLRALMEELKIRYESIADDIKKEFISLQLISSTLRGDAGPESNQHEYAEITRQVVKLMRSSSNQESATSSQKPKEKQAKDASLKKLKRFGAISKSKVKDKAKKGKKEVDTNGTSDVNKESTSRESSFTQHDEDNDSFNVQKLDMAAFLGS
;
A
#
# COMPACT_ATOMS: atom_id res chain seq x y z
N MET A 1 12.45 89.69 -7.93
CA MET A 1 13.04 89.24 -9.20
C MET A 1 13.03 90.37 -10.23
N MET A 2 11.89 91.03 -10.49
CA MET A 2 11.80 92.28 -11.29
C MET A 2 12.83 93.35 -10.89
N SER A 3 12.96 93.67 -9.59
CA SER A 3 13.93 94.67 -9.12
C SER A 3 15.40 94.27 -9.24
N LEU A 4 15.68 92.99 -9.51
CA LEU A 4 17.02 92.44 -9.69
C LEU A 4 17.42 92.51 -11.18
N LEU A 5 16.47 92.20 -12.07
CA LEU A 5 16.59 92.39 -13.53
C LEU A 5 16.72 93.87 -13.90
N GLU A 6 15.95 94.76 -13.28
CA GLU A 6 16.09 96.22 -13.45
C GLU A 6 17.47 96.74 -13.01
N LYS A 7 18.07 96.12 -11.99
CA LYS A 7 19.40 96.50 -11.47
C LYS A 7 20.54 96.01 -12.37
N GLU A 8 20.34 94.94 -13.11
CA GLU A 8 21.31 94.35 -14.06
C GLU A 8 21.35 95.09 -15.40
N ALA A 9 20.28 95.80 -15.76
CA ALA A 9 20.21 96.70 -16.92
C ALA A 9 20.89 98.06 -16.66
N ARG A 10 22.10 98.07 -16.08
CA ARG A 10 22.86 99.31 -15.85
C ARG A 10 23.12 100.06 -17.16
N ASP A 11 23.01 101.39 -17.09
CA ASP A 11 23.13 102.32 -18.21
C ASP A 11 24.41 102.04 -19.03
N PRO A 12 24.29 101.56 -20.29
CA PRO A 12 25.45 101.25 -21.12
C PRO A 12 26.36 102.47 -21.33
N VAL A 13 25.83 103.69 -21.16
CA VAL A 13 26.59 104.95 -21.24
C VAL A 13 27.68 105.03 -20.17
N GLU A 14 27.47 104.50 -18.96
CA GLU A 14 28.52 104.55 -17.92
C GLU A 14 29.64 103.53 -18.14
N VAL A 15 29.32 102.34 -18.66
CA VAL A 15 30.35 101.34 -18.99
C VAL A 15 31.23 101.83 -20.15
N LEU A 16 30.63 102.52 -21.12
CA LEU A 16 31.33 103.16 -22.23
C LEU A 16 32.22 104.33 -21.75
N ARG A 17 31.73 105.15 -20.80
CA ARG A 17 32.50 106.24 -20.19
C ARG A 17 33.73 105.78 -19.44
N VAL A 18 33.63 104.68 -18.69
CA VAL A 18 34.74 104.20 -17.85
C VAL A 18 35.81 103.46 -18.66
N LYS A 19 35.44 102.81 -19.77
CA LYS A 19 36.34 101.92 -20.52
C LYS A 19 37.04 102.53 -21.74
N LEU A 20 36.57 103.66 -22.26
CA LEU A 20 37.21 104.33 -23.41
C LEU A 20 38.14 105.45 -22.94
N LYS A 21 39.46 105.30 -23.13
CA LYS A 21 40.46 106.37 -22.95
C LYS A 21 40.97 106.89 -24.29
N ASP A 22 41.10 108.23 -24.34
CA ASP A 22 41.68 109.12 -25.36
C ASP A 22 41.78 108.63 -26.81
N SER A 23 41.08 109.35 -27.68
CA SER A 23 40.76 109.02 -29.08
C SER A 23 41.92 109.14 -30.09
N THR A 24 43.16 109.41 -29.67
CA THR A 24 44.23 109.81 -30.61
C THR A 24 45.32 108.78 -30.91
N SER A 25 45.29 107.55 -30.35
CA SER A 25 46.24 106.49 -30.77
C SER A 25 45.78 105.03 -30.61
N THR A 26 44.55 104.78 -30.17
CA THR A 26 44.04 103.43 -29.83
C THR A 26 42.67 103.10 -30.45
N SER A 27 42.36 103.59 -31.65
CA SER A 27 41.02 103.43 -32.24
C SER A 27 40.61 101.98 -32.54
N LEU A 28 41.56 101.13 -32.96
CA LEU A 28 41.30 99.71 -33.24
C LEU A 28 40.96 98.94 -31.96
N LEU A 29 41.71 99.18 -30.88
CA LEU A 29 41.51 98.55 -29.57
C LEU A 29 40.19 98.98 -28.94
N ASN A 30 39.87 100.27 -29.03
CA ASN A 30 38.60 100.81 -28.57
C ASN A 30 37.41 100.25 -29.37
N SER A 31 37.55 100.02 -30.69
CA SER A 31 36.51 99.37 -31.51
C SER A 31 36.30 97.89 -31.16
N GLN A 32 37.37 97.14 -30.86
CA GLN A 32 37.26 95.76 -30.40
C GLN A 32 36.59 95.68 -29.03
N LEU A 33 36.99 96.54 -28.09
CA LEU A 33 36.39 96.60 -26.75
C LEU A 33 34.91 96.99 -26.80
N LEU A 34 34.54 97.92 -27.69
CA LEU A 34 33.14 98.27 -27.94
C LEU A 34 32.32 97.10 -28.47
N GLN A 35 32.91 96.32 -29.38
CA GLN A 35 32.25 95.14 -29.94
C GLN A 35 32.08 94.03 -28.89
N GLU A 36 33.07 93.82 -28.02
CA GLU A 36 32.96 92.91 -26.88
C GLU A 36 31.87 93.35 -25.90
N ILE A 37 31.85 94.64 -25.51
CA ILE A 37 30.80 95.18 -24.64
C ILE A 37 29.42 95.01 -25.29
N LYS A 38 29.29 95.28 -26.59
CA LYS A 38 28.04 95.08 -27.32
C LYS A 38 27.60 93.62 -27.30
N ASN A 39 28.51 92.68 -27.54
CA ASN A 39 28.22 91.25 -27.50
C ASN A 39 27.79 90.82 -26.09
N ASP A 40 28.46 91.30 -25.03
CA ASP A 40 28.09 91.03 -23.64
C ASP A 40 26.68 91.53 -23.31
N TYR A 41 26.31 92.72 -23.77
CA TYR A 41 24.96 93.26 -23.57
C TYR A 41 23.90 92.51 -24.38
N MET A 42 24.22 92.07 -25.61
CA MET A 42 23.31 91.21 -26.38
C MET A 42 23.07 89.87 -25.68
N VAL A 43 24.13 89.23 -25.18
CA VAL A 43 24.00 87.97 -24.43
C VAL A 43 23.19 88.17 -23.14
N LYS A 44 23.40 89.27 -22.42
CA LYS A 44 22.57 89.61 -21.24
C LYS A 44 21.13 89.90 -21.60
N GLN A 45 20.87 90.60 -22.70
CA GLN A 45 19.53 90.88 -23.19
C GLN A 45 18.80 89.57 -23.54
N ASP A 46 19.46 88.67 -24.27
CA ASP A 46 18.87 87.38 -24.64
C ASP A 46 18.58 86.52 -23.40
N ASN A 47 19.50 86.50 -22.43
CA ASN A 47 19.32 85.74 -21.20
C ASN A 47 18.19 86.32 -20.31
N THR A 48 18.13 87.64 -20.15
CA THR A 48 17.06 88.30 -19.38
C THR A 48 15.70 88.18 -20.08
N LYS A 49 15.66 88.26 -21.41
CA LYS A 49 14.44 88.01 -22.21
C LYS A 49 13.94 86.58 -22.02
N GLY A 50 14.83 85.59 -22.13
CA GLY A 50 14.48 84.18 -21.89
C GLY A 50 13.97 83.92 -20.47
N GLN A 51 14.59 84.54 -19.46
CA GLN A 51 14.11 84.45 -18.07
C GLN A 51 12.73 85.10 -17.87
N LEU A 52 12.48 86.25 -18.52
CA LEU A 52 11.20 86.94 -18.44
C LEU A 52 10.09 86.15 -19.16
N GLU A 53 10.37 85.61 -20.35
CA GLU A 53 9.44 84.74 -21.08
C GLU A 53 9.07 83.51 -20.26
N GLY A 54 10.05 82.84 -19.65
CA GLY A 54 9.80 81.70 -18.76
C GLY A 54 8.97 82.07 -17.53
N PHE A 55 9.23 83.22 -16.91
CA PHE A 55 8.46 83.69 -15.76
C PHE A 55 7.01 84.04 -16.13
N VAL A 56 6.81 84.73 -17.24
CA VAL A 56 5.47 85.10 -17.73
C VAL A 56 4.68 83.85 -18.09
N GLN A 57 5.29 82.89 -18.79
CA GLN A 57 4.62 81.63 -19.12
C GLN A 57 4.21 80.86 -17.86
N ALA A 58 5.07 80.79 -16.84
CA ALA A 58 4.71 80.14 -15.58
C ALA A 58 3.53 80.82 -14.85
N GLN A 59 3.41 82.15 -14.94
CA GLN A 59 2.28 82.88 -14.39
C GLN A 59 0.99 82.64 -15.21
N VAL A 60 1.09 82.57 -16.53
CA VAL A 60 -0.04 82.23 -17.41
C VAL A 60 -0.55 80.83 -17.09
N ASP A 61 0.35 79.84 -16.99
CA ASP A 61 -0.01 78.45 -16.67
C ASP A 61 -0.66 78.32 -15.27
N GLU A 62 -0.24 79.14 -14.29
CA GLU A 62 -0.85 79.18 -12.96
C GLU A 62 -2.26 79.80 -13.00
N ILE A 63 -2.46 80.87 -13.78
CA ILE A 63 -3.77 81.49 -13.98
C ILE A 63 -4.72 80.53 -14.70
N GLU A 64 -4.24 79.80 -15.72
CA GLU A 64 -5.03 78.78 -16.42
C GLU A 64 -5.43 77.64 -15.48
N ARG A 65 -4.52 77.16 -14.62
CA ARG A 65 -4.85 76.18 -13.57
C ARG A 65 -5.88 76.70 -12.57
N ALA A 66 -5.77 77.96 -12.13
CA ALA A 66 -6.75 78.58 -11.25
C ALA A 66 -8.13 78.75 -11.93
N SER A 67 -8.15 79.08 -13.22
CA SER A 67 -9.39 79.19 -14.01
C SER A 67 -10.09 77.83 -14.14
N ALA A 68 -9.35 76.74 -14.35
CA ALA A 68 -9.93 75.39 -14.39
C ALA A 68 -10.58 74.97 -13.05
N LEU A 69 -10.08 75.47 -11.92
CA LEU A 69 -10.71 75.23 -10.61
C LEU A 69 -12.04 75.98 -10.44
N LEU A 70 -12.21 77.14 -11.06
CA LEU A 70 -13.49 77.87 -11.06
C LEU A 70 -14.57 77.13 -11.86
N GLU A 71 -14.19 76.39 -12.90
CA GLU A 71 -15.13 75.55 -13.67
C GLU A 71 -15.68 74.36 -12.83
N LEU A 72 -14.98 73.98 -11.75
CA LEU A 72 -15.42 72.92 -10.83
C LEU A 72 -16.43 73.40 -9.76
N GLU A 73 -16.70 74.70 -9.66
CA GLU A 73 -17.63 75.26 -8.66
C GLU A 73 -19.06 74.72 -8.84
N SER A 74 -19.56 74.68 -10.07
CA SER A 74 -20.90 74.18 -10.39
C SER A 74 -21.08 72.68 -10.08
N PRO A 75 -20.17 71.77 -10.52
CA PRO A 75 -20.18 70.37 -10.11
C PRO A 75 -20.16 70.15 -8.59
N VAL A 76 -19.33 70.92 -7.86
CA VAL A 76 -19.23 70.80 -6.40
C VAL A 76 -20.52 71.26 -5.72
N GLN A 77 -21.12 72.36 -6.16
CA GLN A 77 -22.43 72.81 -5.64
C GLN A 77 -23.53 71.77 -5.89
N GLN A 78 -23.52 71.12 -7.05
CA GLN A 78 -24.46 70.04 -7.36
C GLN A 78 -24.27 68.82 -6.44
N ILE A 79 -23.02 68.45 -6.12
CA ILE A 79 -22.72 67.36 -5.19
C ILE A 79 -23.21 67.70 -3.78
N VAL A 80 -22.96 68.92 -3.30
CA VAL A 80 -23.43 69.39 -1.99
C VAL A 80 -24.95 69.33 -1.91
N LYS A 81 -25.65 69.80 -2.95
CA LYS A 81 -27.10 69.74 -3.02
C LYS A 81 -27.63 68.28 -2.98
N ASN A 82 -27.02 67.38 -3.74
CA ASN A 82 -27.40 65.97 -3.75
C ASN A 82 -27.18 65.30 -2.37
N LEU A 83 -26.11 65.68 -1.65
CA LEU A 83 -25.84 65.17 -0.30
C LEU A 83 -26.84 65.70 0.73
N ASP A 84 -27.26 66.95 0.62
CA ASP A 84 -28.31 67.51 1.47
C ASP A 84 -29.67 66.84 1.22
N ASP A 85 -30.03 66.64 -0.04
CA ASP A 85 -31.26 65.92 -0.43
C ASP A 85 -31.24 64.47 0.10
N LEU A 86 -30.10 63.79 0.01
CA LEU A 86 -29.92 62.45 0.57
C LEU A 86 -30.04 62.45 2.10
N GLY A 87 -29.43 63.42 2.78
CA GLY A 87 -29.54 63.59 4.23
C GLY A 87 -30.99 63.82 4.69
N GLN A 88 -31.76 64.60 3.93
CA GLN A 88 -33.19 64.79 4.18
C GLN A 88 -34.01 63.52 3.94
N ASN A 89 -33.68 62.73 2.90
CA ASN A 89 -34.34 61.46 2.64
C ASN A 89 -34.05 60.42 3.73
N CYS A 90 -32.81 60.33 4.23
CA CYS A 90 -32.47 59.45 5.34
C CYS A 90 -33.19 59.84 6.64
N ARG A 91 -33.36 61.15 6.91
CA ARG A 91 -34.14 61.61 8.07
C ARG A 91 -35.63 61.24 7.95
N ARG A 92 -36.24 61.49 6.79
CA ARG A 92 -37.63 61.06 6.52
C ARG A 92 -37.81 59.55 6.64
N MET A 93 -36.90 58.76 6.07
CA MET A 93 -36.96 57.30 6.18
C MET A 93 -36.83 56.84 7.64
N ASN A 94 -35.99 57.48 8.46
CA ASN A 94 -35.89 57.19 9.90
C ASN A 94 -37.17 57.57 10.67
N GLU A 95 -37.86 58.64 10.28
CA GLU A 95 -39.14 59.04 10.86
C GLU A 95 -40.26 58.07 10.45
N GLU A 96 -40.31 57.65 9.18
CA GLU A 96 -41.27 56.68 8.66
C GLU A 96 -41.08 55.26 9.25
N LEU A 97 -39.83 54.89 9.54
CA LEU A 97 -39.51 53.65 10.27
C LEU A 97 -39.76 53.77 11.78
N GLY A 98 -40.07 54.98 12.28
CA GLY A 98 -40.08 55.35 13.71
C GLY A 98 -41.35 55.04 14.50
N GLU A 99 -42.47 54.61 13.91
CA GLU A 99 -43.74 54.45 14.66
C GLU A 99 -44.36 53.04 14.68
N LYS A 100 -43.73 52.02 14.09
CA LYS A 100 -44.13 50.62 14.33
C LYS A 100 -43.13 49.92 15.23
N LYS A 101 -43.37 49.97 16.55
CA LYS A 101 -43.00 49.04 17.65
C LYS A 101 -42.03 47.87 17.35
N VAL A 102 -40.93 48.10 16.63
CA VAL A 102 -39.69 47.32 16.63
C VAL A 102 -38.64 48.17 17.33
N SER A 103 -39.08 48.82 18.41
CA SER A 103 -38.27 49.64 19.29
C SER A 103 -37.13 48.80 19.84
N SER A 104 -35.90 49.25 19.60
CA SER A 104 -34.65 49.06 20.36
C SER A 104 -34.28 47.67 20.88
N SER A 105 -35.19 46.90 21.47
CA SER A 105 -35.05 45.55 22.01
C SER A 105 -34.57 44.53 20.97
N GLY A 106 -35.22 44.42 19.81
CA GLY A 106 -34.87 43.41 18.80
C GLY A 106 -33.48 43.63 18.20
N ILE A 107 -33.17 44.88 17.85
CA ILE A 107 -31.86 45.27 17.27
C ILE A 107 -30.76 45.24 18.34
N SER A 108 -31.04 45.63 19.57
CA SER A 108 -30.05 45.54 20.66
C SER A 108 -29.78 44.09 21.05
N THR A 109 -30.80 43.23 21.05
CA THR A 109 -30.65 41.78 21.28
C THR A 109 -29.88 41.14 20.13
N ALA A 110 -30.19 41.50 18.88
CA ALA A 110 -29.45 41.04 17.71
C ALA A 110 -27.98 41.50 17.74
N ARG A 111 -27.70 42.77 18.08
CA ARG A 111 -26.33 43.29 18.25
C ARG A 111 -25.58 42.60 19.38
N ARG A 112 -26.24 42.36 20.52
CA ARG A 112 -25.65 41.61 21.64
C ARG A 112 -25.33 40.18 21.23
N ASN A 113 -26.24 39.51 20.52
CA ASN A 113 -26.02 38.15 20.02
C ASN A 113 -24.91 38.10 18.97
N LEU A 114 -24.83 39.08 18.07
CA LEU A 114 -23.76 39.22 17.08
C LEU A 114 -22.39 39.44 17.73
N LYS A 115 -22.34 40.29 18.77
CA LYS A 115 -21.09 40.54 19.51
C LYS A 115 -20.64 39.29 20.28
N GLU A 116 -21.56 38.53 20.84
CA GLU A 116 -21.26 37.23 21.47
C GLU A 116 -20.77 36.21 20.43
N LEU A 117 -21.40 36.15 19.26
CA LEU A 117 -20.99 35.28 18.16
C LEU A 117 -19.59 35.67 17.64
N GLU A 118 -19.30 36.96 17.55
CA GLU A 118 -17.98 37.49 17.19
C GLU A 118 -16.91 37.05 18.18
N HIS A 119 -17.16 37.13 19.49
CA HIS A 119 -16.22 36.63 20.51
C HIS A 119 -16.01 35.11 20.39
N GLN A 120 -17.06 34.35 20.10
CA GLN A 120 -16.95 32.91 19.86
C GLN A 120 -16.14 32.63 18.60
N ILE A 121 -16.37 33.35 17.49
CA ILE A 121 -15.63 33.19 16.23
C ILE A 121 -14.15 33.52 16.44
N VAL A 122 -13.82 34.61 17.13
CA VAL A 122 -12.43 34.99 17.45
C VAL A 122 -11.77 33.93 18.34
N PHE A 123 -12.47 33.42 19.35
CA PHE A 123 -11.99 32.31 20.17
C PHE A 123 -11.71 31.05 19.34
N TYR A 124 -12.60 30.70 18.40
CA TYR A 124 -12.43 29.55 17.50
C TYR A 124 -11.34 29.79 16.43
N ASP A 125 -11.07 31.02 16.01
CA ASP A 125 -9.99 31.38 15.06
C ASP A 125 -8.60 31.41 15.71
N GLU A 126 -8.53 31.68 17.02
CA GLU A 126 -7.29 31.64 17.78
C GLU A 126 -6.94 30.23 18.31
N LEU A 127 -7.93 29.34 18.38
CA LEU A 127 -7.79 27.96 18.84
C LEU A 127 -6.72 27.13 18.10
N PRO A 128 -6.61 27.18 16.75
CA PRO A 128 -5.61 26.41 16.00
C PRO A 128 -4.16 26.87 16.23
N LYS A 129 -3.93 28.09 16.74
CA LYS A 129 -2.61 28.74 16.69
C LYS A 129 -1.67 28.32 17.83
N LYS A 130 -2.14 27.62 18.88
CA LYS A 130 -1.30 26.97 19.90
C LYS A 130 -2.00 25.73 20.48
N PHE A 131 -1.67 24.55 19.98
CA PHE A 131 -2.21 23.28 20.48
C PHE A 131 -1.51 22.88 21.80
N SER A 132 -2.27 22.79 22.89
CA SER A 132 -1.86 22.11 24.13
C SER A 132 -3.01 21.21 24.60
N LYS A 133 -2.69 20.08 25.24
CA LYS A 133 -3.69 19.13 25.78
C LYS A 133 -4.78 19.82 26.61
N GLN A 134 -4.38 20.80 27.43
CA GLN A 134 -5.31 21.59 28.25
C GLN A 134 -6.32 22.36 27.39
N ARG A 135 -5.87 22.99 26.29
CA ARG A 135 -6.75 23.76 25.41
C ARG A 135 -7.77 22.90 24.67
N LEU A 136 -7.44 21.64 24.37
CA LEU A 136 -8.40 20.71 23.74
C LEU A 136 -9.50 20.33 24.73
N LEU A 137 -9.13 20.05 25.99
CA LEU A 137 -10.09 19.78 27.07
C LEU A 137 -10.98 20.99 27.34
N ASP A 138 -10.39 22.19 27.39
CA ASP A 138 -11.13 23.45 27.56
C ASP A 138 -12.13 23.65 26.40
N ALA A 139 -11.73 23.35 25.16
CA ALA A 139 -12.62 23.44 24.00
C ALA A 139 -13.79 22.45 24.07
N PHE A 140 -13.55 21.20 24.48
CA PHE A 140 -14.63 20.23 24.70
C PHE A 140 -15.59 20.67 25.80
N GLN A 141 -15.07 21.24 26.89
CA GLN A 141 -15.90 21.76 27.98
C GLN A 141 -16.78 22.94 27.52
N VAL A 142 -16.26 23.83 26.69
CA VAL A 142 -17.03 24.92 26.08
C VAL A 142 -18.12 24.37 25.15
N LEU A 143 -17.79 23.39 24.30
CA LEU A 143 -18.76 22.74 23.41
C LEU A 143 -19.89 22.07 24.20
N GLU A 144 -19.58 21.42 25.32
CA GLU A 144 -20.57 20.82 26.21
C GLU A 144 -21.48 21.89 26.85
N LEU A 145 -20.90 22.99 27.35
CA LEU A 145 -21.67 24.11 27.88
C LEU A 145 -22.60 24.75 26.81
N MET A 146 -22.12 24.87 25.58
CA MET A 146 -22.91 25.35 24.45
C MET A 146 -24.06 24.38 24.10
N GLU A 147 -23.81 23.06 24.15
CA GLU A 147 -24.83 22.04 23.91
C GLU A 147 -25.90 22.02 25.01
N VAL A 148 -25.50 22.11 26.28
CA VAL A 148 -26.44 22.24 27.41
C VAL A 148 -27.27 23.52 27.30
N ARG A 149 -26.67 24.63 26.86
CA ARG A 149 -27.41 25.88 26.61
C ARG A 149 -28.38 25.72 25.43
N ARG A 150 -27.96 25.06 24.36
CA ARG A 150 -28.80 24.76 23.19
C ARG A 150 -30.00 23.89 23.58
N GLN A 151 -29.78 22.81 24.32
CA GLN A 151 -30.84 21.92 24.81
C GLN A 151 -31.87 22.70 25.64
N ARG A 152 -31.41 23.54 26.58
CA ARG A 152 -32.30 24.45 27.34
C ARG A 152 -33.13 25.37 26.44
N PHE A 153 -32.56 25.90 25.34
CA PHE A 153 -33.30 26.72 24.38
C PHE A 153 -34.33 25.90 23.58
N VAL A 154 -34.01 24.67 23.20
CA VAL A 154 -34.92 23.77 22.48
C VAL A 154 -36.09 23.37 23.37
N GLU A 155 -35.82 23.03 24.63
CA GLU A 155 -36.82 22.72 25.65
C GLU A 155 -37.71 23.94 25.96
N ALA A 156 -37.12 25.12 26.19
CA ALA A 156 -37.88 26.34 26.44
C ALA A 156 -38.74 26.79 25.25
N LYS A 157 -38.34 26.50 24.01
CA LYS A 157 -39.16 26.78 22.82
C LYS A 157 -40.27 25.75 22.60
N LYS A 158 -40.13 24.54 23.14
CA LYS A 158 -41.16 23.49 23.12
C LYS A 158 -42.40 23.91 23.91
N ASP A 159 -42.23 24.73 24.94
CA ASP A 159 -43.32 25.24 25.79
C ASP A 159 -43.98 26.53 25.27
N VAL A 160 -43.35 27.26 24.32
CA VAL A 160 -43.83 28.58 23.88
C VAL A 160 -44.47 28.57 22.49
N TYR A 161 -44.26 27.52 21.67
CA TYR A 161 -44.91 27.37 20.36
C TYR A 161 -45.43 25.95 20.16
N LEU A 162 -46.72 25.75 20.38
CA LEU A 162 -47.47 24.67 19.75
C LEU A 162 -47.63 25.00 18.26
N ASP A 163 -46.91 24.31 17.38
CA ASP A 163 -47.49 23.85 16.12
C ASP A 163 -46.76 22.61 15.59
N ASN A 164 -47.52 21.52 15.42
CA ASN A 164 -47.06 20.20 14.97
C ASN A 164 -46.71 20.15 13.45
N GLN A 165 -46.35 21.29 12.84
CA GLN A 165 -46.16 21.41 11.40
C GLN A 165 -44.70 21.50 10.93
N MET A 166 -43.75 21.75 11.81
CA MET A 166 -42.33 21.63 11.46
C MET A 166 -41.78 20.31 11.95
N LYS A 167 -41.66 19.34 11.02
CA LYS A 167 -40.87 18.12 11.26
C LYS A 167 -39.50 18.54 11.81
N PRO A 168 -39.09 18.04 12.99
CA PRO A 168 -37.77 18.35 13.51
C PRO A 168 -36.75 17.90 12.46
N VAL A 169 -35.94 18.86 11.96
CA VAL A 169 -34.84 18.54 11.05
C VAL A 169 -33.91 17.60 11.82
N THR A 170 -33.88 16.33 11.42
CA THR A 170 -33.23 15.23 12.14
C THR A 170 -31.76 15.51 12.46
N ALA A 171 -31.09 16.34 11.65
CA ALA A 171 -29.73 16.79 11.87
C ALA A 171 -29.53 17.58 13.19
N PHE A 172 -30.56 18.22 13.75
CA PHE A 172 -30.45 19.11 14.92
C PHE A 172 -30.66 18.43 16.28
N ASN A 173 -30.99 17.14 16.32
CA ASN A 173 -31.23 16.40 17.58
C ASN A 173 -30.05 15.53 18.03
N THR A 174 -29.00 15.39 17.21
CA THR A 174 -27.83 14.58 17.55
C THR A 174 -26.92 15.31 18.55
N PRO A 175 -26.60 14.71 19.71
CA PRO A 175 -25.66 15.29 20.68
C PRO A 175 -24.31 15.62 20.05
N CYS A 176 -23.62 16.65 20.57
CA CYS A 176 -22.30 17.07 20.08
C CYS A 176 -21.27 15.92 20.10
N SER A 177 -21.30 15.08 21.13
CA SER A 177 -20.46 13.89 21.25
C SER A 177 -20.67 12.89 20.10
N GLU A 178 -21.92 12.61 19.73
CA GLU A 178 -22.26 11.69 18.63
C GLU A 178 -21.88 12.27 17.26
N ARG A 179 -22.02 13.58 17.07
CA ARG A 179 -21.48 14.25 15.87
C ARG A 179 -19.96 14.13 15.81
N CYS A 180 -19.27 14.37 16.93
CA CYS A 180 -17.81 14.25 17.00
C CYS A 180 -17.36 12.82 16.68
N LYS A 181 -18.02 11.79 17.23
CA LYS A 181 -17.77 10.38 16.88
C LYS A 181 -17.92 10.11 15.38
N THR A 182 -19.00 10.63 14.79
CA THR A 182 -19.29 10.45 13.36
C THR A 182 -18.22 11.12 12.48
N GLU A 183 -17.82 12.35 12.80
CA GLU A 183 -16.79 13.08 12.06
C GLU A 183 -15.40 12.42 12.21
N ILE A 184 -15.03 12.00 13.43
CA ILE A 184 -13.78 11.27 13.67
C ILE A 184 -13.77 9.99 12.83
N THR A 185 -14.84 9.20 12.87
CA THR A 185 -14.96 7.95 12.12
C THR A 185 -14.86 8.21 10.61
N ALA A 186 -15.60 9.19 10.09
CA ALA A 186 -15.60 9.51 8.66
C ALA A 186 -14.26 10.07 8.16
N PHE A 187 -13.56 10.84 8.99
CA PHE A 187 -12.20 11.30 8.69
C PHE A 187 -11.21 10.14 8.71
N LEU A 188 -11.28 9.30 9.75
CA LEU A 188 -10.41 8.15 9.93
C LEU A 188 -10.56 7.15 8.78
N SER A 189 -11.80 6.82 8.38
CA SER A 189 -12.06 5.95 7.24
C SER A 189 -11.44 6.49 5.96
N ARG A 190 -11.65 7.79 5.65
CA ARG A 190 -11.06 8.43 4.47
C ARG A 190 -9.52 8.40 4.49
N ARG A 191 -8.91 8.63 5.66
CA ARG A 191 -7.45 8.56 5.82
C ARG A 191 -6.92 7.16 5.54
N ILE A 192 -7.52 6.14 6.13
CA ILE A 192 -7.08 4.75 5.98
C ILE A 192 -7.28 4.26 4.55
N GLU A 193 -8.44 4.51 3.95
CA GLU A 193 -8.66 4.16 2.54
C GLU A 193 -7.70 4.91 1.61
N GLY A 194 -7.33 6.15 1.95
CA GLY A 194 -6.28 6.90 1.26
C GLY A 194 -4.92 6.24 1.40
N MET A 195 -4.58 5.75 2.59
CA MET A 195 -3.32 5.05 2.88
C MET A 195 -3.18 3.78 2.01
N PHE A 196 -4.20 2.92 1.98
CA PHE A 196 -4.16 1.70 1.17
C PHE A 196 -4.14 2.01 -0.34
N ARG A 197 -4.93 2.98 -0.82
CA ARG A 197 -4.88 3.40 -2.23
C ARG A 197 -3.52 3.98 -2.63
N ASN A 198 -2.89 4.75 -1.73
CA ASN A 198 -1.55 5.27 -1.97
C ASN A 198 -0.53 4.14 -2.01
N ALA A 199 -0.62 3.17 -1.09
CA ALA A 199 0.25 2.00 -1.10
C ALA A 199 0.10 1.16 -2.38
N GLU A 200 -1.12 1.01 -2.89
CA GLU A 200 -1.41 0.38 -4.18
C GLU A 200 -0.73 1.13 -5.35
N SER A 201 -0.89 2.45 -5.39
CA SER A 201 -0.29 3.30 -6.43
C SER A 201 1.25 3.27 -6.35
N GLU A 202 1.82 3.40 -5.16
CA GLU A 202 3.26 3.38 -4.96
C GLU A 202 3.87 2.02 -5.29
N ALA A 203 3.20 0.93 -4.96
CA ALA A 203 3.64 -0.41 -5.34
C ALA A 203 3.68 -0.57 -6.86
N ALA A 204 2.67 -0.04 -7.57
CA ALA A 204 2.65 -0.04 -9.03
C ALA A 204 3.78 0.80 -9.62
N ASP A 205 4.03 2.00 -9.09
CA ASP A 205 5.07 2.91 -9.55
C ASP A 205 6.49 2.38 -9.29
N LYS A 206 6.71 1.80 -8.11
CA LYS A 206 8.01 1.23 -7.67
C LYS A 206 8.23 -0.21 -8.16
N LYS A 207 7.26 -0.82 -8.84
CA LYS A 207 7.24 -2.25 -9.20
C LYS A 207 7.48 -3.17 -7.99
N GLN A 208 6.98 -2.76 -6.83
CA GLN A 208 7.07 -3.54 -5.61
C GLN A 208 5.89 -4.53 -5.54
N ASP A 209 6.10 -5.62 -4.81
CA ASP A 209 5.02 -6.55 -4.49
C ASP A 209 3.90 -5.85 -3.71
N LEU A 210 2.68 -5.92 -4.26
CA LEU A 210 1.52 -5.25 -3.70
C LEU A 210 1.11 -5.84 -2.34
N PHE A 211 1.31 -7.14 -2.15
CA PHE A 211 1.05 -7.78 -0.88
C PHE A 211 1.87 -7.15 0.24
N SER A 212 3.16 -6.96 0.01
CA SER A 212 4.07 -6.32 0.96
C SER A 212 3.65 -4.88 1.28
N ALA A 213 3.25 -4.09 0.28
CA ALA A 213 2.83 -2.70 0.47
C ALA A 213 1.52 -2.57 1.29
N ILE A 214 0.55 -3.45 1.06
CA ILE A 214 -0.69 -3.49 1.84
C ILE A 214 -0.40 -3.90 3.29
N LEU A 215 0.42 -4.93 3.50
CA LEU A 215 0.75 -5.40 4.84
C LEU A 215 1.55 -4.36 5.63
N GLU A 216 2.46 -3.64 4.97
CA GLU A 216 3.18 -2.52 5.56
C GLU A 216 2.24 -1.38 5.97
N SER A 217 1.24 -1.05 5.16
CA SER A 217 0.20 -0.07 5.52
C SER A 217 -0.62 -0.54 6.73
N ALA A 218 -0.95 -1.83 6.80
CA ALA A 218 -1.65 -2.40 7.94
C ALA A 218 -0.80 -2.36 9.23
N ASN A 219 0.52 -2.53 9.13
CA ASN A 219 1.45 -2.34 10.25
C ASN A 219 1.53 -0.89 10.71
N HIS A 220 1.55 0.07 9.78
CA HIS A 220 1.50 1.50 10.13
C HIS A 220 0.24 1.84 10.93
N MET A 221 -0.90 1.22 10.63
CA MET A 221 -2.12 1.41 11.44
C MET A 221 -1.93 0.93 12.88
N MET A 222 -1.20 -0.17 13.10
CA MET A 222 -0.91 -0.65 14.46
C MET A 222 -0.02 0.32 15.23
N MET A 223 1.00 0.90 14.58
CA MET A 223 1.85 1.93 15.18
C MET A 223 1.05 3.22 15.48
N ASP A 224 0.17 3.62 14.56
CA ASP A 224 -0.74 4.76 14.77
C ASP A 224 -1.62 4.52 16.02
N LEU A 225 -2.08 3.30 16.27
CA LEU A 225 -2.91 2.97 17.43
C LEU A 225 -2.15 3.13 18.75
N GLU A 226 -0.87 2.78 18.80
CA GLU A 226 -0.01 2.97 19.97
C GLU A 226 0.11 4.46 20.32
N VAL A 227 0.35 5.30 19.32
CA VAL A 227 0.40 6.76 19.48
C VAL A 227 -0.96 7.31 19.92
N VAL A 228 -2.05 6.78 19.37
CA VAL A 228 -3.41 7.17 19.77
C VAL A 228 -3.65 6.83 21.23
N GLN A 229 -3.17 5.69 21.71
CA GLN A 229 -3.28 5.30 23.12
C GLN A 229 -2.45 6.19 24.04
N SER A 230 -1.19 6.46 23.70
CA SER A 230 -0.28 7.22 24.57
C SER A 230 -0.65 8.71 24.63
N ASP A 231 -0.92 9.32 23.47
CA ASP A 231 -0.90 10.78 23.34
C ASP A 231 -2.31 11.34 23.12
N VAL A 232 -3.13 10.64 22.34
CA VAL A 232 -4.41 11.18 21.85
C VAL A 232 -5.57 10.85 22.78
N ALA A 233 -5.65 9.63 23.30
CA ALA A 233 -6.79 9.14 24.08
C ALA A 233 -7.10 10.03 25.28
N SER A 234 -6.04 10.53 25.95
CA SER A 234 -6.16 11.39 27.13
C SER A 234 -6.59 12.83 26.83
N CYS A 235 -6.66 13.22 25.56
CA CYS A 235 -7.11 14.54 25.12
C CYS A 235 -8.62 14.61 24.88
N PHE A 236 -9.31 13.45 24.85
CA PHE A 236 -10.74 13.38 24.59
C PHE A 236 -11.54 13.07 25.84
N PRO A 237 -12.79 13.56 25.93
CA PRO A 237 -13.73 13.13 26.96
C PRO A 237 -13.99 11.62 26.92
N ASN A 238 -14.23 11.02 28.09
CA ASN A 238 -14.44 9.57 28.23
C ASN A 238 -15.67 9.07 27.44
N GLU A 239 -16.64 9.93 27.18
CA GLU A 239 -17.89 9.64 26.47
C GLU A 239 -17.66 9.35 24.97
N ILE A 240 -16.55 9.84 24.41
CA ILE A 240 -16.19 9.69 22.99
C ILE A 240 -15.42 8.39 22.73
N ASP A 241 -14.78 7.81 23.76
CA ASP A 241 -13.98 6.57 23.70
C ASP A 241 -13.22 6.40 22.37
N VAL A 242 -12.23 7.28 22.16
CA VAL A 242 -11.49 7.36 20.90
C VAL A 242 -10.79 6.06 20.55
N ILE A 243 -10.32 5.31 21.54
CA ILE A 243 -9.66 4.01 21.31
C ILE A 243 -10.65 3.02 20.69
N ARG A 244 -11.88 2.99 21.20
CA ARG A 244 -12.94 2.16 20.60
C ARG A 244 -13.28 2.62 19.18
N LEU A 245 -13.35 3.93 18.91
CA LEU A 245 -13.60 4.43 17.56
C LEU A 245 -12.49 4.00 16.58
N PHE A 246 -11.23 4.16 16.96
CA PHE A 246 -10.09 3.76 16.12
C PHE A 246 -10.08 2.26 15.87
N THR A 247 -10.13 1.45 16.93
CA THR A 247 -10.11 -0.02 16.79
C THR A 247 -11.31 -0.57 16.01
N SER A 248 -12.51 -0.01 16.17
CA SER A 248 -13.68 -0.43 15.39
C SER A 248 -13.57 -0.05 13.90
N THR A 249 -13.02 1.12 13.60
CA THR A 249 -12.81 1.58 12.22
C THR A 249 -11.68 0.80 11.55
N TYR A 250 -10.61 0.50 12.28
CA TYR A 250 -9.49 -0.30 11.81
C TYR A 250 -9.94 -1.72 11.49
N ASN A 251 -10.70 -2.37 12.40
CA ASN A 251 -11.30 -3.68 12.13
C ASN A 251 -12.11 -3.66 10.84
N MET A 252 -13.06 -2.74 10.69
CA MET A 252 -13.93 -2.66 9.51
C MET A 252 -13.14 -2.58 8.18
N LEU A 253 -12.09 -1.75 8.16
CA LEU A 253 -11.32 -1.52 6.94
C LEU A 253 -10.30 -2.63 6.68
N LEU A 254 -9.61 -3.11 7.71
CA LEU A 254 -8.72 -4.25 7.58
C LEU A 254 -9.47 -5.51 7.16
N GLU A 255 -10.68 -5.74 7.68
CA GLU A 255 -11.56 -6.83 7.24
C GLU A 255 -11.77 -6.80 5.73
N LYS A 256 -12.06 -5.61 5.17
CA LYS A 256 -12.26 -5.44 3.74
C LYS A 256 -10.97 -5.65 2.93
N GLU A 257 -9.90 -4.98 3.31
CA GLU A 257 -8.65 -4.96 2.55
C GLU A 257 -7.91 -6.31 2.64
N ILE A 258 -7.79 -6.90 3.83
CA ILE A 258 -7.13 -8.20 4.02
C ILE A 258 -7.93 -9.34 3.40
N THR A 259 -9.27 -9.33 3.51
CA THR A 259 -10.09 -10.35 2.83
C THR A 259 -9.91 -10.25 1.32
N THR A 260 -9.91 -9.03 0.77
CA THR A 260 -9.68 -8.80 -0.66
C THR A 260 -8.29 -9.30 -1.07
N LEU A 261 -7.24 -8.93 -0.34
CA LEU A 261 -5.87 -9.40 -0.55
C LEU A 261 -5.78 -10.93 -0.54
N SER A 262 -6.40 -11.58 0.46
CA SER A 262 -6.35 -13.04 0.64
C SER A 262 -6.99 -13.83 -0.51
N THR A 263 -7.96 -13.24 -1.22
CA THR A 263 -8.68 -13.89 -2.32
C THR A 263 -7.97 -13.78 -3.67
N ARG A 264 -6.87 -13.03 -3.75
CA ARG A 264 -6.20 -12.82 -5.03
C ARG A 264 -5.42 -14.08 -5.47
N PRO A 265 -5.37 -14.36 -6.79
CA PRO A 265 -4.72 -15.56 -7.31
C PRO A 265 -3.19 -15.50 -7.27
N ASP A 266 -2.61 -14.30 -7.19
CA ASP A 266 -1.18 -14.06 -7.13
C ASP A 266 -0.59 -14.27 -5.72
N VAL A 267 -1.45 -14.42 -4.70
CA VAL A 267 -1.02 -14.66 -3.32
C VAL A 267 -0.59 -16.11 -3.14
N GLY A 268 0.72 -16.31 -3.06
CA GLY A 268 1.37 -17.61 -2.88
C GLY A 268 1.22 -18.17 -1.46
N ILE A 269 1.62 -19.42 -1.27
CA ILE A 269 1.51 -20.14 0.01
C ILE A 269 2.21 -19.39 1.16
N ALA A 270 3.45 -18.94 0.94
CA ALA A 270 4.21 -18.19 1.95
C ALA A 270 3.47 -16.93 2.40
N GLN A 271 2.93 -16.16 1.45
CA GLN A 271 2.14 -14.96 1.73
C GLN A 271 0.83 -15.28 2.47
N ARG A 272 0.18 -16.41 2.18
CA ARG A 272 -1.00 -16.87 2.95
C ARG A 272 -0.64 -17.16 4.40
N LEU A 273 0.48 -17.85 4.65
CA LEU A 273 0.96 -18.11 6.02
C LEU A 273 1.33 -16.82 6.74
N GLN A 274 1.95 -15.88 6.03
CA GLN A 274 2.26 -14.57 6.57
C GLN A 274 0.97 -13.81 6.97
N LEU A 275 -0.10 -13.88 6.17
CA LEU A 275 -1.41 -13.31 6.57
C LEU A 275 -1.99 -14.00 7.81
N VAL A 276 -1.94 -15.34 7.86
CA VAL A 276 -2.41 -16.12 9.00
C VAL A 276 -1.71 -15.67 10.29
N GLN A 277 -0.37 -15.57 10.25
CA GLN A 277 0.43 -15.11 11.39
C GLN A 277 0.18 -13.63 11.73
N TRP A 278 0.03 -12.78 10.72
CA TRP A 278 -0.25 -11.36 10.92
C TRP A 278 -1.63 -11.12 11.54
N ILE A 279 -2.66 -11.85 11.10
CA ILE A 279 -4.01 -11.75 11.67
C ILE A 279 -4.01 -12.20 13.13
N ASP A 280 -3.31 -13.30 13.45
CA ASP A 280 -3.17 -13.79 14.83
C ASP A 280 -2.48 -12.76 15.73
N TYR A 281 -1.40 -12.14 15.22
CA TYR A 281 -0.72 -11.03 15.88
C TYR A 281 -1.65 -9.82 16.09
N TYR A 282 -2.30 -9.34 15.03
CA TYR A 282 -3.22 -8.21 15.08
C TYR A 282 -4.33 -8.40 16.11
N ASN A 283 -5.01 -9.56 16.07
CA ASN A 283 -6.10 -9.86 17.00
C ASN A 283 -5.59 -9.95 18.46
N SER A 284 -4.38 -10.49 18.67
CA SER A 284 -3.75 -10.55 20.00
C SER A 284 -3.40 -9.17 20.53
N GLU A 285 -2.89 -8.27 19.68
CA GLU A 285 -2.56 -6.89 20.05
C GLU A 285 -3.81 -6.04 20.30
N ILE A 286 -4.84 -6.13 19.45
CA ILE A 286 -6.06 -5.33 19.57
C ILE A 286 -6.82 -5.61 20.86
N ILE A 287 -6.80 -6.84 21.37
CA ILE A 287 -7.48 -7.21 22.62
C ILE A 287 -6.82 -6.53 23.83
N LYS A 288 -5.56 -6.09 23.74
CA LYS A 288 -4.88 -5.37 24.83
C LYS A 288 -5.50 -3.99 25.11
N TYR A 289 -6.20 -3.42 24.14
CA TYR A 289 -6.84 -2.11 24.25
C TYR A 289 -8.21 -2.21 24.93
N LYS A 290 -8.49 -1.28 25.86
CA LYS A 290 -9.74 -1.26 26.61
C LYS A 290 -10.95 -1.04 25.69
N HIS A 291 -12.00 -1.83 25.87
CA HIS A 291 -13.24 -1.80 25.06
C HIS A 291 -13.07 -2.17 23.57
N SER A 292 -11.89 -2.66 23.17
CA SER A 292 -11.63 -3.20 21.84
C SER A 292 -11.98 -4.69 21.76
N ARG A 293 -12.16 -5.20 20.54
CA ARG A 293 -12.47 -6.61 20.27
C ARG A 293 -11.69 -7.08 19.05
N ALA A 294 -11.22 -8.32 19.10
CA ALA A 294 -10.69 -8.98 17.92
C ALA A 294 -11.74 -9.05 16.80
N SER A 295 -11.27 -9.02 15.56
CA SER A 295 -12.12 -9.15 14.39
C SER A 295 -12.47 -10.62 14.17
N GLY A 296 -13.77 -10.94 14.24
CA GLY A 296 -14.27 -12.27 13.92
C GLY A 296 -14.16 -12.61 12.42
N VAL A 297 -14.22 -11.59 11.55
CA VAL A 297 -14.07 -11.79 10.09
C VAL A 297 -12.61 -12.10 9.76
N LEU A 298 -11.64 -11.36 10.32
CA LEU A 298 -10.23 -11.69 10.11
C LEU A 298 -9.87 -13.06 10.69
N ASP A 299 -10.39 -13.41 11.88
CA ASP A 299 -10.18 -14.75 12.46
C ASP A 299 -10.72 -15.86 11.53
N GLN A 300 -11.92 -15.69 10.96
CA GLN A 300 -12.46 -16.61 9.96
C GLN A 300 -11.58 -16.69 8.70
N THR A 301 -11.10 -15.55 8.20
CA THR A 301 -10.18 -15.50 7.05
C THR A 301 -8.89 -16.26 7.35
N SER A 302 -8.30 -16.08 8.54
CA SER A 302 -7.11 -16.84 8.98
C SER A 302 -7.39 -18.35 9.05
N GLN A 303 -8.52 -18.76 9.62
CA GLN A 303 -8.92 -20.17 9.70
C GLN A 303 -9.10 -20.80 8.31
N VAL A 304 -9.71 -20.07 7.36
CA VAL A 304 -9.89 -20.54 5.98
C VAL A 304 -8.54 -20.70 5.28
N LEU A 305 -7.66 -19.69 5.37
CA LEU A 305 -6.33 -19.74 4.78
C LEU A 305 -5.49 -20.89 5.35
N MET A 306 -5.51 -21.05 6.67
CA MET A 306 -4.81 -22.13 7.37
C MET A 306 -5.36 -23.49 6.95
N LYS A 307 -6.69 -23.65 6.87
CA LYS A 307 -7.30 -24.90 6.42
C LYS A 307 -6.86 -25.27 5.01
N LEU A 308 -6.92 -24.33 4.06
CA LEU A 308 -6.49 -24.55 2.67
C LEU A 308 -5.03 -25.01 2.60
N TYR A 309 -4.16 -24.39 3.39
CA TYR A 309 -2.76 -24.80 3.48
C TYR A 309 -2.58 -26.22 4.04
N LEU A 310 -3.28 -26.55 5.13
CA LEU A 310 -3.20 -27.89 5.74
C LEU A 310 -3.72 -28.98 4.80
N ASP A 311 -4.82 -28.71 4.08
CA ASP A 311 -5.38 -29.63 3.09
C ASP A 311 -4.39 -29.85 1.93
N GLU A 312 -3.71 -28.79 1.47
CA GLU A 312 -2.69 -28.87 0.43
C GLU A 312 -1.48 -29.70 0.86
N ILE A 313 -0.91 -29.45 2.05
CA ILE A 313 0.20 -30.25 2.58
C ILE A 313 -0.18 -31.71 2.73
N GLN A 314 -1.38 -32.00 3.26
CA GLN A 314 -1.84 -33.38 3.42
C GLN A 314 -1.89 -34.11 2.06
N GLY A 315 -2.39 -33.45 1.00
CA GLY A 315 -2.38 -33.99 -0.35
C GLY A 315 -0.97 -34.19 -0.93
N GLN A 316 -0.06 -33.25 -0.67
CA GLN A 316 1.34 -33.35 -1.10
C GLN A 316 2.06 -34.51 -0.40
N ILE A 317 1.90 -34.66 0.91
CA ILE A 317 2.46 -35.77 1.69
C ILE A 317 1.95 -37.11 1.18
N HIS A 318 0.64 -37.25 0.96
CA HIS A 318 0.06 -38.46 0.39
C HIS A 318 0.70 -38.84 -0.96
N THR A 319 0.86 -37.85 -1.84
CA THR A 319 1.48 -38.02 -3.16
C THR A 319 2.95 -38.43 -3.03
N TRP A 320 3.72 -37.75 -2.18
CA TRP A 320 5.14 -38.05 -1.99
C TRP A 320 5.40 -39.41 -1.36
N ILE A 321 4.64 -39.78 -0.31
CA ILE A 321 4.75 -41.10 0.32
C ILE A 321 4.40 -42.19 -0.70
N THR A 322 3.33 -42.00 -1.48
CA THR A 322 2.96 -42.93 -2.55
C THR A 322 4.08 -43.09 -3.58
N ASN A 323 4.75 -41.99 -3.95
CA ASN A 323 5.87 -42.03 -4.90
C ASN A 323 7.10 -42.74 -4.32
N ILE A 324 7.43 -42.51 -3.04
CA ILE A 324 8.50 -43.23 -2.34
C ILE A 324 8.20 -44.74 -2.32
N TRP A 325 6.95 -45.11 -2.09
CA TRP A 325 6.54 -46.51 -2.04
C TRP A 325 6.60 -47.22 -3.38
N LYS A 326 6.28 -46.51 -4.48
CA LYS A 326 6.35 -47.04 -5.85
C LYS A 326 7.77 -47.21 -6.38
N ARG A 327 8.77 -46.60 -5.74
CA ARG A 327 10.18 -46.78 -6.12
C ARG A 327 10.68 -48.16 -5.70
N ASP A 328 11.61 -48.69 -6.50
CA ASP A 328 12.32 -49.93 -6.17
C ASP A 328 13.03 -49.76 -4.82
N GLU A 329 12.94 -50.78 -3.97
CA GLU A 329 13.46 -50.73 -2.61
C GLU A 329 14.97 -50.91 -2.58
N GLU A 330 15.67 -49.86 -2.16
CA GLU A 330 17.10 -49.94 -1.84
C GLU A 330 17.27 -50.53 -0.44
N ASN A 331 17.76 -51.76 -0.38
CA ASN A 331 18.07 -52.44 0.87
C ASN A 331 19.51 -52.11 1.29
N ILE A 332 19.66 -51.46 2.45
CA ILE A 332 20.95 -51.17 3.06
C ILE A 332 21.20 -52.18 4.18
N VAL A 333 22.41 -52.73 4.28
CA VAL A 333 22.80 -53.59 5.40
C VAL A 333 23.28 -52.71 6.56
N GLY A 334 22.55 -52.76 7.67
CA GLY A 334 22.85 -52.03 8.89
C GLY A 334 24.09 -52.57 9.64
N PRO A 335 24.52 -51.87 10.70
CA PRO A 335 25.75 -52.21 11.43
C PRO A 335 25.74 -53.61 12.07
N GLN A 336 24.57 -54.19 12.36
CA GLN A 336 24.43 -55.53 12.93
C GLN A 336 24.00 -56.58 11.89
N GLY A 337 24.03 -56.23 10.60
CA GLY A 337 23.63 -57.11 9.50
C GLY A 337 22.14 -57.09 9.19
N GLU A 338 21.34 -56.24 9.85
CA GLU A 338 19.92 -56.07 9.57
C GLU A 338 19.68 -55.39 8.21
N LEU A 339 18.69 -55.86 7.44
CA LEU A 339 18.26 -55.18 6.22
C LEU A 339 17.41 -53.96 6.61
N GLN A 340 17.87 -52.77 6.25
CA GLN A 340 17.19 -51.50 6.47
C GLN A 340 16.68 -50.93 5.13
N SER A 341 15.48 -50.38 5.15
CA SER A 341 14.89 -49.67 4.01
C SER A 341 15.21 -48.18 4.09
N THR A 342 15.48 -47.53 2.96
CA THR A 342 15.66 -46.08 2.87
C THR A 342 14.34 -45.31 2.97
N ARG A 343 13.21 -45.97 2.68
CA ARG A 343 11.89 -45.32 2.60
C ARG A 343 11.48 -44.57 3.88
N PRO A 344 11.62 -45.11 5.11
CA PRO A 344 11.26 -44.37 6.32
C PRO A 344 12.08 -43.08 6.49
N ASN A 345 13.36 -43.11 6.14
CA ASN A 345 14.22 -41.93 6.21
C ASN A 345 13.76 -40.85 5.22
N ASP A 346 13.46 -41.23 3.98
CA ASP A 346 12.93 -40.31 2.97
C ASP A 346 11.60 -39.68 3.40
N ILE A 347 10.68 -40.49 3.95
CA ILE A 347 9.39 -40.01 4.46
C ILE A 347 9.61 -38.99 5.59
N VAL A 348 10.44 -39.31 6.58
CA VAL A 348 10.73 -38.40 7.70
C VAL A 348 11.38 -37.11 7.22
N ASN A 349 12.30 -37.18 6.25
CA ASN A 349 12.94 -35.99 5.68
C ASN A 349 11.96 -35.07 4.96
N ILE A 350 10.99 -35.63 4.23
CA ILE A 350 9.92 -34.85 3.59
C ILE A 350 9.05 -34.15 4.64
N LEU A 351 8.64 -34.86 5.70
CA LEU A 351 7.86 -34.27 6.78
C LEU A 351 8.64 -33.15 7.49
N LYS A 352 9.93 -33.37 7.76
CA LYS A 352 10.82 -32.36 8.35
C LYS A 352 10.92 -31.12 7.47
N SER A 353 11.05 -31.30 6.16
CA SER A 353 11.09 -30.20 5.18
C SER A 353 9.80 -29.38 5.21
N GLN A 354 8.63 -30.03 5.19
CA GLN A 354 7.33 -29.34 5.27
C GLN A 354 7.15 -28.55 6.57
N ILE A 355 7.52 -29.16 7.70
CA ILE A 355 7.47 -28.49 8.99
C ILE A 355 8.43 -27.29 9.02
N SER A 356 9.63 -27.43 8.45
CA SER A 356 10.60 -26.34 8.37
C SER A 356 10.11 -25.15 7.53
N ILE A 357 9.42 -25.41 6.41
CA ILE A 357 8.81 -24.36 5.58
C ILE A 357 7.72 -23.63 6.38
N ALA A 358 6.89 -24.37 7.11
CA ALA A 358 5.86 -23.78 7.95
C ALA A 358 6.46 -22.94 9.10
N GLN A 359 7.56 -23.41 9.70
CA GLN A 359 8.26 -22.72 10.80
C GLN A 359 8.85 -21.36 10.42
N GLU A 360 9.14 -21.14 9.13
CA GLU A 360 9.60 -19.84 8.64
C GLU A 360 8.54 -18.75 8.84
N TRP A 361 7.25 -19.12 8.80
CA TRP A 361 6.14 -18.17 8.78
C TRP A 361 5.23 -18.26 9.99
N LEU A 362 5.14 -19.43 10.62
CA LEU A 362 4.19 -19.72 11.70
C LEU A 362 4.92 -20.00 13.01
N SER A 363 4.29 -19.59 14.11
CA SER A 363 4.79 -19.80 15.46
C SER A 363 3.77 -20.47 16.39
N GLY A 364 4.23 -20.96 17.54
CA GLY A 364 3.39 -21.42 18.65
C GLY A 364 2.36 -22.50 18.29
N ARG A 365 1.07 -22.19 18.49
CA ARG A 365 -0.02 -23.16 18.26
C ARG A 365 -0.20 -23.51 16.78
N MET A 366 0.08 -22.56 15.88
CA MET A 366 -0.15 -22.75 14.44
C MET A 366 0.82 -23.78 13.85
N ILE A 367 2.09 -23.76 14.26
CA ILE A 367 3.03 -24.80 13.85
C ILE A 367 2.61 -26.19 14.39
N GLY A 368 2.04 -26.24 15.60
CA GLY A 368 1.46 -27.46 16.15
C GLY A 368 0.34 -28.05 15.27
N CYS A 369 -0.49 -27.20 14.66
CA CYS A 369 -1.51 -27.63 13.71
C CYS A 369 -0.90 -28.26 12.44
N VAL A 370 0.19 -27.69 11.92
CA VAL A 370 0.91 -28.25 10.76
C VAL A 370 1.53 -29.60 11.10
N VAL A 371 2.24 -29.70 12.22
CA VAL A 371 2.82 -30.97 12.68
C VAL A 371 1.73 -32.03 12.83
N ALA A 372 0.60 -31.68 13.43
CA ALA A 372 -0.53 -32.60 13.58
C ALA A 372 -1.12 -33.05 12.24
N ALA A 373 -1.21 -32.16 11.24
CA ALA A 373 -1.65 -32.52 9.90
C ALA A 373 -0.66 -33.45 9.19
N CYS A 374 0.64 -33.15 9.27
CA CYS A 374 1.71 -34.01 8.75
C CYS A 374 1.67 -35.42 9.34
N LEU A 375 1.52 -35.53 10.67
CA LEU A 375 1.41 -36.81 11.36
C LEU A 375 0.12 -37.56 11.02
N ARG A 376 -1.00 -36.85 10.85
CA ARG A 376 -2.27 -37.47 10.43
C ARG A 376 -2.15 -38.07 9.03
N ALA A 377 -1.58 -37.32 8.09
CA ALA A 377 -1.32 -37.79 6.74
C ALA A 377 -0.40 -39.03 6.73
N LEU A 378 0.66 -39.02 7.55
CA LEU A 378 1.55 -40.17 7.71
C LEU A 378 0.80 -41.40 8.26
N MET A 379 -0.02 -41.23 9.30
CA MET A 379 -0.76 -42.32 9.91
C MET A 379 -1.80 -42.93 8.95
N GLU A 380 -2.46 -42.10 8.15
CA GLU A 380 -3.36 -42.55 7.09
C GLU A 380 -2.62 -43.40 6.05
N GLU A 381 -1.46 -42.93 5.59
CA GLU A 381 -0.62 -43.69 4.66
C GLU A 381 -0.13 -45.01 5.25
N LEU A 382 0.42 -44.99 6.47
CA LEU A 382 0.90 -46.19 7.15
C LEU A 382 -0.21 -47.23 7.30
N LYS A 383 -1.44 -46.79 7.60
CA LYS A 383 -2.61 -47.67 7.67
C LYS A 383 -2.92 -48.31 6.32
N ILE A 384 -2.97 -47.52 5.24
CA ILE A 384 -3.20 -48.02 3.88
C ILE A 384 -2.14 -49.06 3.49
N ARG A 385 -0.86 -48.80 3.78
CA ARG A 385 0.22 -49.74 3.46
C ARG A 385 0.18 -50.99 4.34
N TYR A 386 -0.13 -50.86 5.62
CA TYR A 386 -0.29 -52.00 6.51
C TYR A 386 -1.40 -52.94 6.02
N GLU A 387 -2.56 -52.38 5.63
CA GLU A 387 -3.67 -53.17 5.07
C GLU A 387 -3.27 -53.87 3.78
N SER A 388 -2.58 -53.18 2.86
CA SER A 388 -2.05 -53.78 1.63
C SER A 388 -1.09 -54.95 1.89
N ILE A 389 -0.10 -54.74 2.79
CA ILE A 389 0.88 -55.78 3.13
C ILE A 389 0.19 -56.98 3.80
N ALA A 390 -0.74 -56.73 4.72
CA ALA A 390 -1.50 -57.78 5.39
C ALA A 390 -2.31 -58.63 4.39
N ASP A 391 -2.89 -58.00 3.38
CA ASP A 391 -3.65 -58.70 2.33
C ASP A 391 -2.73 -59.47 1.37
N ASP A 392 -1.57 -58.94 1.03
CA ASP A 392 -0.58 -59.64 0.21
C ASP A 392 0.00 -60.87 0.93
N ILE A 393 0.31 -60.75 2.23
CA ILE A 393 0.74 -61.89 3.06
C ILE A 393 -0.35 -62.97 3.13
N LYS A 394 -1.63 -62.59 3.27
CA LYS A 394 -2.74 -63.57 3.24
C LYS A 394 -2.81 -64.28 1.90
N LYS A 395 -2.68 -63.57 0.78
CA LYS A 395 -2.69 -64.16 -0.58
C LYS A 395 -1.51 -65.13 -0.77
N GLU A 396 -0.32 -64.77 -0.32
CA GLU A 396 0.85 -65.64 -0.36
C GLU A 396 0.64 -66.89 0.50
N PHE A 397 0.11 -66.74 1.72
CA PHE A 397 -0.19 -67.86 2.60
C PHE A 397 -1.22 -68.82 2.00
N ILE A 398 -2.30 -68.30 1.40
CA ILE A 398 -3.29 -69.11 0.66
C ILE A 398 -2.62 -69.84 -0.50
N SER A 399 -1.75 -69.15 -1.25
CA SER A 399 -1.00 -69.76 -2.36
C SER A 399 -0.10 -70.89 -1.88
N LEU A 400 0.63 -70.71 -0.77
CA LEU A 400 1.46 -71.74 -0.16
C LEU A 400 0.63 -72.93 0.36
N GLN A 401 -0.52 -72.67 0.98
CA GLN A 401 -1.42 -73.71 1.45
C GLN A 401 -2.00 -74.52 0.28
N LEU A 402 -2.33 -73.87 -0.84
CA LEU A 402 -2.77 -74.53 -2.06
C LEU A 402 -1.66 -75.38 -2.69
N ILE A 403 -0.44 -74.86 -2.78
CA ILE A 403 0.74 -75.61 -3.24
C ILE A 403 0.92 -76.85 -2.35
N SER A 404 0.89 -76.68 -1.02
CA SER A 404 1.05 -77.77 -0.06
C SER A 404 -0.04 -78.84 -0.17
N SER A 405 -1.29 -78.43 -0.36
CA SER A 405 -2.42 -79.35 -0.55
C SER A 405 -2.30 -80.12 -1.87
N THR A 406 -1.89 -79.43 -2.94
CA THR A 406 -1.64 -80.03 -4.27
C THR A 406 -0.51 -81.05 -4.23
N LEU A 407 0.58 -80.76 -3.49
CA LEU A 407 1.69 -81.70 -3.31
C LEU A 407 1.31 -82.93 -2.47
N ARG A 408 0.36 -82.80 -1.54
CA ARG A 408 -0.15 -83.90 -0.71
C ARG A 408 -1.23 -84.75 -1.38
N GLY A 409 -1.85 -84.25 -2.45
CA GLY A 409 -2.97 -84.92 -3.13
C GLY A 409 -4.31 -84.75 -2.44
N ASP A 410 -4.40 -83.82 -1.47
CA ASP A 410 -5.64 -83.49 -0.78
C ASP A 410 -6.51 -82.57 -1.66
N ALA A 411 -7.84 -82.67 -1.53
CA ALA A 411 -8.75 -81.71 -2.13
C ALA A 411 -8.47 -80.32 -1.51
N GLY A 412 -7.92 -79.41 -2.30
CA GLY A 412 -7.57 -78.06 -1.85
C GLY A 412 -8.80 -77.28 -1.34
N PRO A 413 -8.59 -76.18 -0.59
CA PRO A 413 -9.68 -75.37 -0.06
C PRO A 413 -10.63 -74.94 -1.19
N GLU A 414 -11.94 -75.13 -1.00
CA GLU A 414 -13.01 -74.93 -2.02
C GLU A 414 -13.26 -73.46 -2.43
N SER A 415 -12.31 -72.55 -2.21
CA SER A 415 -12.44 -71.12 -2.47
C SER A 415 -11.60 -70.67 -3.67
N ASN A 416 -12.27 -70.09 -4.67
CA ASN A 416 -11.70 -69.40 -5.84
C ASN A 416 -10.77 -70.23 -6.76
N GLN A 417 -11.29 -71.35 -7.26
CA GLN A 417 -10.58 -72.25 -8.20
C GLN A 417 -10.06 -71.58 -9.48
N HIS A 418 -10.63 -70.45 -9.91
CA HIS A 418 -10.28 -69.84 -11.21
C HIS A 418 -9.02 -68.96 -11.16
N GLU A 419 -8.70 -68.36 -10.02
CA GLU A 419 -7.58 -67.41 -9.86
C GLU A 419 -6.26 -68.14 -9.58
N TYR A 420 -6.33 -69.28 -8.90
CA TYR A 420 -5.15 -70.08 -8.55
C TYR A 420 -4.94 -71.32 -9.45
N ALA A 421 -5.78 -71.50 -10.48
CA ALA A 421 -5.68 -72.61 -11.43
C ALA A 421 -4.33 -72.67 -12.16
N GLU A 422 -3.67 -71.52 -12.35
CA GLU A 422 -2.37 -71.43 -13.00
C GLU A 422 -1.25 -71.93 -12.07
N ILE A 423 -1.28 -71.55 -10.78
CA ILE A 423 -0.34 -72.04 -9.78
C ILE A 423 -0.45 -73.56 -9.65
N THR A 424 -1.66 -74.09 -9.51
CA THR A 424 -1.89 -75.55 -9.45
C THR A 424 -1.40 -76.26 -10.71
N ARG A 425 -1.63 -75.68 -11.91
CA ARG A 425 -1.12 -76.23 -13.17
C ARG A 425 0.40 -76.26 -13.23
N GLN A 426 1.07 -75.19 -12.77
CA GLN A 426 2.53 -75.12 -12.73
C GLN A 426 3.13 -76.13 -11.73
N VAL A 427 2.54 -76.26 -10.54
CA VAL A 427 2.96 -77.26 -9.53
C VAL A 427 2.79 -78.68 -10.05
N VAL A 428 1.63 -79.02 -10.65
CA VAL A 428 1.40 -80.35 -11.24
C VAL A 428 2.36 -80.61 -12.41
N LYS A 429 2.66 -79.60 -13.22
CA LYS A 429 3.66 -79.72 -14.29
C LYS A 429 5.05 -80.01 -13.73
N LEU A 430 5.45 -79.34 -12.65
CA LEU A 430 6.72 -79.56 -11.93
C LEU A 430 6.80 -80.96 -11.30
N MET A 431 5.71 -81.43 -10.67
CA MET A 431 5.63 -82.81 -10.13
C MET A 431 5.76 -83.86 -11.24
N ARG A 432 5.11 -83.66 -12.40
CA ARG A 432 5.22 -84.57 -13.55
C ARG A 432 6.62 -84.56 -14.17
N SER A 433 7.28 -83.40 -14.24
CA SER A 433 8.65 -83.32 -14.76
C SER A 433 9.69 -83.92 -13.82
N SER A 434 9.53 -83.84 -12.50
CA SER A 434 10.44 -84.51 -11.54
C SER A 434 10.23 -86.02 -11.47
N SER A 435 8.98 -86.49 -11.55
CA SER A 435 8.66 -87.93 -11.64
C SER A 435 9.23 -88.59 -12.93
N ASN A 436 9.28 -87.84 -14.03
CA ASN A 436 9.93 -88.30 -15.27
C ASN A 436 11.47 -88.25 -15.22
N GLN A 437 12.07 -87.62 -14.21
CA GLN A 437 13.52 -87.53 -14.03
C GLN A 437 14.06 -88.62 -13.09
N GLU A 438 13.27 -89.03 -12.10
CA GLU A 438 13.58 -90.18 -11.23
C GLU A 438 13.47 -91.53 -11.96
N SER A 439 12.63 -91.63 -12.99
CA SER A 439 12.55 -92.82 -13.86
C SER A 439 13.70 -92.94 -14.87
N ALA A 440 14.55 -91.91 -15.02
CA ALA A 440 15.66 -91.88 -15.98
C ALA A 440 17.05 -92.05 -15.34
N THR A 441 17.18 -92.17 -14.01
CA THR A 441 18.49 -92.24 -13.32
C THR A 441 18.83 -93.57 -12.63
N SER A 442 17.96 -94.58 -12.67
CA SER A 442 18.30 -95.93 -12.20
C SER A 442 18.74 -96.84 -13.35
N SER A 443 19.93 -96.61 -13.92
CA SER A 443 20.83 -97.62 -14.53
C SER A 443 21.86 -96.92 -15.41
N GLN A 444 23.12 -96.82 -14.96
CA GLN A 444 24.28 -97.28 -15.73
C GLN A 444 25.62 -96.89 -15.08
N LYS A 445 26.53 -97.86 -15.07
CA LYS A 445 27.91 -97.71 -15.58
C LYS A 445 28.50 -99.12 -15.81
N PRO A 446 29.59 -99.28 -16.60
CA PRO A 446 30.21 -98.36 -17.55
C PRO A 446 30.52 -99.02 -18.92
N LYS A 447 30.69 -98.23 -20.00
CA LYS A 447 31.68 -98.56 -21.04
C LYS A 447 32.11 -97.36 -21.88
N GLU A 448 33.39 -97.41 -22.18
CA GLU A 448 34.28 -96.46 -22.83
C GLU A 448 34.13 -96.40 -24.36
N LYS A 449 34.64 -95.27 -24.90
CA LYS A 449 35.34 -95.04 -26.19
C LYS A 449 34.60 -94.50 -27.43
N GLN A 450 35.12 -93.32 -27.81
CA GLN A 450 35.61 -92.85 -29.13
C GLN A 450 34.67 -92.13 -30.13
N ALA A 451 34.84 -90.80 -30.14
CA ALA A 451 35.20 -89.90 -31.24
C ALA A 451 34.88 -90.29 -32.71
N LYS A 452 34.13 -89.42 -33.42
CA LYS A 452 34.60 -88.51 -34.50
C LYS A 452 33.44 -88.01 -35.38
N ASP A 453 33.46 -86.69 -35.61
CA ASP A 453 33.26 -85.93 -36.84
C ASP A 453 32.09 -86.14 -37.83
N ALA A 454 31.73 -84.99 -38.44
CA ALA A 454 31.05 -84.76 -39.74
C ALA A 454 29.52 -84.55 -39.80
N SER A 455 29.15 -83.25 -39.80
CA SER A 455 28.63 -82.46 -40.94
C SER A 455 27.34 -82.84 -41.71
N LEU A 456 26.53 -81.78 -41.91
CA LEU A 456 25.57 -81.48 -43.02
C LEU A 456 24.21 -82.23 -42.95
N LYS A 457 23.03 -81.66 -43.25
CA LYS A 457 22.64 -80.44 -44.00
C LYS A 457 21.10 -80.20 -43.87
N LYS A 458 20.65 -78.95 -44.16
CA LYS A 458 19.29 -78.51 -44.59
C LYS A 458 18.23 -78.38 -43.48
N LEU A 459 17.39 -77.33 -43.43
CA LEU A 459 16.72 -76.56 -44.49
C LEU A 459 16.32 -75.16 -43.92
N LYS A 460 16.62 -74.05 -44.62
CA LYS A 460 15.67 -73.04 -45.19
C LYS A 460 14.51 -72.62 -44.25
N ARG A 461 14.10 -71.34 -44.15
CA ARG A 461 13.90 -70.34 -45.20
C ARG A 461 13.41 -69.03 -44.53
N PHE A 462 13.88 -67.87 -45.03
CA PHE A 462 13.14 -66.64 -45.41
C PHE A 462 11.94 -66.19 -44.52
N GLY A 463 11.75 -64.93 -44.14
CA GLY A 463 12.29 -63.66 -44.64
C GLY A 463 11.20 -62.58 -44.64
N ALA A 464 11.64 -61.33 -44.44
CA ALA A 464 11.07 -60.04 -44.89
C ALA A 464 9.63 -59.66 -44.43
N ILE A 465 9.44 -58.54 -43.71
CA ILE A 465 9.57 -57.11 -44.09
C ILE A 465 8.46 -56.61 -45.02
N SER A 466 7.82 -55.51 -44.61
CA SER A 466 7.24 -54.46 -45.48
C SER A 466 7.05 -53.18 -44.62
N LYS A 467 8.06 -52.31 -44.42
CA LYS A 467 8.38 -51.08 -45.19
C LYS A 467 7.14 -50.35 -45.74
N SER A 468 6.91 -49.09 -45.38
CA SER A 468 7.47 -47.89 -46.03
C SER A 468 6.74 -46.66 -45.44
N LYS A 469 7.18 -45.39 -45.46
CA LYS A 469 8.25 -44.68 -46.18
C LYS A 469 8.43 -43.31 -45.50
N VAL A 470 9.68 -42.89 -45.34
CA VAL A 470 10.10 -41.51 -45.06
C VAL A 470 9.98 -40.67 -46.34
N LYS A 471 9.71 -39.36 -46.20
CA LYS A 471 10.33 -38.35 -47.07
C LYS A 471 10.45 -36.98 -46.39
N ASP A 472 11.69 -36.59 -46.17
CA ASP A 472 12.15 -35.23 -45.90
C ASP A 472 11.84 -34.25 -47.03
N LYS A 473 11.74 -32.96 -46.68
CA LYS A 473 12.49 -31.90 -47.35
C LYS A 473 12.54 -30.60 -46.54
N ALA A 474 13.76 -30.11 -46.32
CA ALA A 474 14.11 -28.79 -45.83
C ALA A 474 14.13 -27.72 -46.94
N LYS A 475 13.87 -26.46 -46.58
CA LYS A 475 14.46 -25.20 -47.11
C LYS A 475 13.93 -24.02 -46.26
N LYS A 476 14.74 -23.38 -45.41
CA LYS A 476 15.65 -22.22 -45.67
C LYS A 476 14.90 -20.93 -46.02
N GLY A 477 14.93 -19.97 -45.10
CA GLY A 477 14.61 -18.55 -45.32
C GLY A 477 14.98 -17.73 -44.09
N LYS A 478 15.99 -16.86 -44.24
CA LYS A 478 16.60 -15.96 -43.24
C LYS A 478 16.33 -14.51 -43.69
N LYS A 479 16.00 -13.62 -42.74
CA LYS A 479 16.33 -12.17 -42.69
C LYS A 479 15.84 -11.67 -41.31
N GLU A 480 16.72 -11.21 -40.41
CA GLU A 480 17.23 -9.82 -40.25
C GLU A 480 16.08 -8.82 -40.02
N VAL A 481 16.04 -7.92 -39.04
CA VAL A 481 17.02 -7.13 -38.24
C VAL A 481 16.13 -6.39 -37.19
N ASP A 482 16.51 -6.18 -35.92
CA ASP A 482 17.21 -4.99 -35.43
C ASP A 482 17.47 -5.10 -33.91
N THR A 483 18.68 -4.72 -33.52
CA THR A 483 19.08 -4.40 -32.13
C THR A 483 19.66 -2.98 -32.13
N ASN A 484 19.05 -2.10 -31.35
CA ASN A 484 19.63 -0.88 -30.78
C ASN A 484 19.15 -0.89 -29.32
N GLY A 485 19.96 -0.77 -28.27
CA GLY A 485 21.20 -0.01 -28.10
C GLY A 485 20.92 1.06 -27.04
N THR A 486 21.76 1.11 -25.98
CA THR A 486 21.82 2.00 -24.77
C THR A 486 21.51 1.24 -23.46
N SER A 487 22.27 1.36 -22.37
CA SER A 487 23.48 2.13 -22.03
C SER A 487 24.02 1.60 -20.69
N ASP A 488 25.33 1.35 -20.61
CA ASP A 488 26.06 1.37 -19.34
C ASP A 488 26.53 2.81 -19.08
N VAL A 489 26.42 3.29 -17.82
CA VAL A 489 27.36 4.19 -17.13
C VAL A 489 26.89 4.45 -15.69
N ASN A 490 27.69 3.92 -14.77
CA ASN A 490 28.11 4.49 -13.47
C ASN A 490 27.21 4.52 -12.22
N LYS A 491 27.91 4.07 -11.16
CA LYS A 491 27.90 4.48 -9.74
C LYS A 491 26.76 3.97 -8.87
N GLU A 492 26.94 3.75 -7.58
CA GLU A 492 28.05 3.51 -6.68
C GLU A 492 27.33 3.22 -5.36
N SER A 493 27.78 2.20 -4.65
CA SER A 493 27.35 1.80 -3.32
C SER A 493 27.25 2.95 -2.32
N THR A 494 26.17 2.98 -1.53
CA THR A 494 26.29 3.23 -0.08
C THR A 494 25.31 2.36 0.69
N SER A 495 25.92 1.54 1.51
CA SER A 495 25.42 0.72 2.60
C SER A 495 24.64 1.52 3.65
N ARG A 496 23.69 0.83 4.30
CA ARG A 496 23.43 1.01 5.74
C ARG A 496 22.94 -0.30 6.34
N GLU A 497 23.88 -0.98 6.98
CA GLU A 497 23.63 -2.00 7.98
C GLU A 497 22.84 -1.40 9.15
N SER A 498 21.82 -2.11 9.62
CA SER A 498 21.39 -2.02 11.01
C SER A 498 21.36 -3.43 11.60
N SER A 499 22.33 -3.65 12.46
CA SER A 499 22.56 -4.80 13.32
C SER A 499 21.39 -5.11 14.24
N PHE A 500 21.00 -6.38 14.33
CA PHE A 500 20.52 -6.96 15.57
C PHE A 500 21.24 -8.29 15.78
N THR A 501 22.22 -8.26 16.68
CA THR A 501 22.95 -9.43 17.17
C THR A 501 22.13 -10.10 18.26
N GLN A 502 21.84 -11.39 18.10
CA GLN A 502 21.65 -12.27 19.23
C GLN A 502 22.47 -13.54 18.99
N HIS A 503 23.54 -13.64 19.78
CA HIS A 503 24.29 -14.86 20.01
C HIS A 503 23.36 -15.89 20.66
N ASP A 504 23.28 -17.09 20.10
CA ASP A 504 23.21 -18.31 20.87
C ASP A 504 23.99 -19.40 20.11
N GLU A 505 24.98 -19.93 20.81
CA GLU A 505 25.79 -21.07 20.40
C GLU A 505 24.98 -22.34 20.62
N ASP A 506 24.76 -23.11 19.56
CA ASP A 506 24.85 -24.57 19.57
C ASP A 506 24.95 -25.07 18.13
N ASN A 507 26.16 -25.44 17.77
CA ASN A 507 26.63 -25.72 16.43
C ASN A 507 26.60 -27.22 16.17
N ASP A 508 25.46 -27.75 15.72
CA ASP A 508 25.39 -29.06 15.06
C ASP A 508 25.02 -28.84 13.58
N SER A 509 26.05 -28.51 12.81
CA SER A 509 26.01 -28.43 11.35
C SER A 509 25.86 -29.83 10.76
N PHE A 510 24.62 -30.24 10.48
CA PHE A 510 24.35 -31.32 9.53
C PHE A 510 24.16 -30.71 8.14
N ASN A 511 25.08 -31.03 7.22
CA ASN A 511 24.92 -30.76 5.80
C ASN A 511 23.65 -31.47 5.28
N VAL A 512 22.55 -30.73 5.18
CA VAL A 512 21.38 -31.14 4.42
C VAL A 512 21.79 -31.12 2.95
N GLN A 513 21.95 -32.30 2.36
CA GLN A 513 22.00 -32.42 0.90
C GLN A 513 20.71 -31.79 0.36
N LYS A 514 20.86 -30.69 -0.40
CA LYS A 514 19.77 -30.11 -1.20
C LYS A 514 19.20 -31.22 -2.07
N LEU A 515 18.06 -31.79 -1.66
CA LEU A 515 17.25 -32.60 -2.55
C LEU A 515 16.79 -31.68 -3.68
N ASP A 516 17.19 -32.01 -4.89
CA ASP A 516 16.73 -31.33 -6.09
C ASP A 516 15.23 -31.66 -6.30
N MET A 517 14.38 -30.78 -5.77
CA MET A 517 12.93 -30.85 -5.89
C MET A 517 12.46 -30.91 -7.35
N ALA A 518 13.23 -30.36 -8.30
CA ALA A 518 12.87 -30.39 -9.73
C ALA A 518 12.99 -31.80 -10.32
N ALA A 519 13.92 -32.62 -9.81
CA ALA A 519 14.04 -34.03 -10.19
C ALA A 519 12.91 -34.91 -9.59
N PHE A 520 12.29 -34.47 -8.50
CA PHE A 520 11.22 -35.20 -7.81
C PHE A 520 9.82 -34.93 -8.38
N LEU A 521 9.64 -33.80 -9.06
CA LEU A 521 8.33 -33.29 -9.52
C LEU A 521 7.91 -33.73 -10.93
N GLY A 522 8.72 -34.53 -11.65
CA GLY A 522 8.36 -35.19 -12.92
C GLY A 522 7.28 -34.51 -13.76
N SER A 523 7.66 -33.47 -14.51
CA SER A 523 6.93 -32.75 -15.58
C SER A 523 5.40 -32.71 -15.54
#